data_AF-A0A855K8P8-F1
#
_entry.id   AF-A0A855K8P8-F1
#
_cell.length_a   1.000
_cell.length_b   1.000
_cell.length_c   1.000
_cell.angle_alpha   90.00
_cell.angle_beta   90.00
_cell.angle_gamma   90.00
#
_symmetry.space_group_name_H-M   'P 1'
#
loop_
_entity.id
_entity.type
_entity.pdbx_description
1 polymer ?
#
loop_
_entity_poly.entity_id
_entity_poly.type
_entity_poly.pdbx_seq_one_letter_code
_entity_poly.pdbx_strand_id
1 'polypeptide(L)'
;RKITRPLSGTVKIYKYISSAWVEQTSGVSVNFSTGVVTFTTAPANGVALGWCGQFDVPVRFDTDKPTFSMDLAYVGQVQNIGLIELRE
;
A
#
# COMPACT_ATOMS: atom_id res chain seq x y z
N ARG A 1 7.00 -8.18 -2.55
CA ARG A 1 6.41 -7.31 -3.60
C ARG A 1 6.93 -5.89 -3.39
N LYS A 2 7.04 -5.08 -4.45
CA LYS A 2 7.27 -3.64 -4.31
C LYS A 2 5.97 -2.98 -3.88
N ILE A 3 6.06 -1.98 -3.00
CA ILE A 3 4.92 -1.19 -2.54
C ILE A 3 5.12 0.23 -3.04
N THR A 4 4.22 0.68 -3.91
CA THR A 4 4.31 1.97 -4.61
C THR A 4 3.29 2.99 -4.10
N ARG A 5 2.17 2.52 -3.55
CA ARG A 5 1.06 3.36 -3.07
C ARG A 5 0.71 3.10 -1.61
N PRO A 6 1.60 3.38 -0.65
CA PRO A 6 1.26 3.26 0.75
C PRO A 6 0.22 4.31 1.16
N LEU A 7 -0.67 3.95 2.09
CA LEU A 7 -1.74 4.83 2.55
C LEU A 7 -1.24 5.80 3.62
N SER A 8 -1.38 7.10 3.35
CA SER A 8 -1.00 8.17 4.28
C SER A 8 -1.68 8.01 5.64
N GLY A 9 -0.95 8.30 6.71
CA GLY A 9 -1.43 8.17 8.09
C GLY A 9 -1.41 6.76 8.66
N THR A 10 -1.16 5.71 7.85
CA THR A 10 -1.05 4.33 8.34
C THR A 10 0.38 3.82 8.42
N VAL A 11 1.31 4.46 7.69
CA VAL A 11 2.70 4.01 7.59
C VAL A 11 3.47 4.39 8.85
N LYS A 12 4.13 3.39 9.43
CA LYS A 12 5.10 3.53 10.51
C LYS A 12 6.41 2.91 10.09
N ILE A 13 7.51 3.61 10.34
CA ILE A 13 8.86 3.18 10.01
C ILE A 13 9.62 2.86 11.29
N TYR A 14 10.42 1.81 11.29
CA TYR A 14 11.14 1.32 12.45
C TYR A 14 12.61 1.11 12.13
N LYS A 15 13.46 1.36 13.13
CA LYS A 15 14.85 0.90 13.16
C LYS A 15 14.99 -0.15 14.26
N TYR A 16 15.75 -1.21 14.00
CA TYR A 16 16.09 -2.19 15.02
C TYR A 16 17.34 -1.71 15.78
N ILE A 17 17.14 -1.25 17.02
CA ILE A 17 18.19 -0.65 17.85
C ILE A 17 18.06 -1.23 19.26
N SER A 18 19.20 -1.54 19.90
CA SER A 18 19.23 -2.05 21.28
C SER A 18 18.29 -3.25 21.52
N SER A 19 18.28 -4.19 20.56
CA SER A 19 17.47 -5.41 20.59
C SER A 19 15.95 -5.21 20.50
N ALA A 20 15.48 -4.04 20.05
CA ALA A 20 14.05 -3.74 19.87
C ALA A 20 13.76 -2.94 18.61
N TRP A 21 12.50 -3.00 18.13
CA TRP A 21 12.00 -2.15 17.05
C TRP A 21 11.58 -0.79 17.61
N VAL A 22 12.22 0.28 17.14
CA VAL A 22 11.93 1.65 17.59
C VAL A 22 11.29 2.45 16.45
N GLU A 23 10.07 2.93 16.66
CA GLU A 23 9.34 3.76 15.70
C GLU A 23 10.09 5.08 15.45
N GLN A 24 10.23 5.45 14.18
CA GLN A 24 10.87 6.68 13.75
C GLN A 24 9.78 7.71 13.45
N THR A 25 9.58 8.64 14.39
CA THR A 25 8.57 9.71 14.28
C THR A 25 9.15 11.02 13.73
N SER A 26 10.47 11.10 13.58
CA SER A 26 11.19 12.27 13.05
C SER A 26 12.42 11.84 12.25
N GLY A 27 12.95 12.74 11.43
CA GLY A 27 14.11 12.44 10.57
C GLY A 27 13.84 11.38 9.50
N VAL A 28 12.57 11.09 9.23
CA VAL A 28 12.10 10.17 8.21
C VAL A 28 10.93 10.82 7.46
N SER A 29 10.87 10.64 6.15
CA SER A 29 9.75 11.03 5.32
C SER A 29 9.39 9.91 4.34
N VAL A 30 8.12 9.84 3.94
CA VAL A 30 7.61 8.83 3.01
C VAL A 30 6.97 9.52 1.82
N ASN A 31 7.38 9.16 0.61
CA ASN A 31 6.69 9.57 -0.61
C ASN A 31 5.56 8.58 -0.91
N PHE A 32 4.32 8.96 -0.60
CA PHE A 32 3.15 8.09 -0.73
C PHE A 32 2.75 7.76 -2.18
N SER A 33 3.35 8.40 -3.18
CA SER A 33 3.13 8.10 -4.61
C SER A 33 4.11 7.06 -5.16
N THR A 34 5.24 6.83 -4.47
CA THR A 34 6.30 5.92 -4.92
C THR A 34 6.69 4.85 -3.90
N GLY A 35 6.30 5.01 -2.64
CA GLY A 35 6.69 4.16 -1.51
C GLY A 35 8.13 4.39 -1.02
N VAL A 36 8.84 5.40 -1.53
CA VAL A 36 10.22 5.67 -1.11
C VAL A 36 10.24 6.30 0.28
N VAL A 37 11.03 5.70 1.17
CA VAL A 37 11.29 6.19 2.52
C VAL A 37 12.67 6.86 2.54
N THR A 38 12.73 8.11 2.97
CA THR A 38 13.96 8.89 3.05
C THR A 38 14.30 9.18 4.50
N PHE A 39 15.53 8.90 4.91
CA PHE A 39 16.05 9.32 6.21
C PHE A 39 16.91 10.58 6.04
N THR A 40 16.73 11.56 6.93
CA THR A 40 17.56 12.79 6.93
C THR A 40 19.01 12.49 7.33
N THR A 41 19.20 11.50 8.21
CA THR A 41 20.50 10.99 8.61
C THR A 41 20.55 9.50 8.28
N ALA A 42 21.62 9.08 7.61
CA ALA A 42 21.81 7.67 7.25
C ALA A 42 21.70 6.77 8.49
N PRO A 43 20.93 5.66 8.44
CA PRO A 43 20.96 4.65 9.48
C PRO A 43 22.39 4.11 9.66
N ALA A 44 22.73 3.71 10.90
CA ALA A 44 24.01 3.07 11.15
C ALA A 44 24.13 1.75 10.37
N ASN A 45 25.36 1.39 10.01
CA ASN A 45 25.61 0.18 9.24
C ASN A 45 25.11 -1.05 10.00
N GLY A 46 24.44 -1.97 9.29
CA GLY A 46 23.88 -3.19 9.88
C GLY A 46 22.57 -3.01 10.66
N VAL A 47 22.03 -1.80 10.79
CA VAL A 47 20.71 -1.58 11.42
C VAL A 47 19.61 -2.11 10.50
N ALA A 48 18.83 -3.08 10.99
CA ALA A 48 17.65 -3.55 10.28
C ALA A 48 16.56 -2.47 10.27
N LEU A 49 15.90 -2.32 9.12
CA LEU A 49 14.78 -1.41 8.92
C LEU A 49 13.49 -2.21 8.83
N GLY A 50 12.42 -1.66 9.39
CA GLY A 50 11.10 -2.26 9.37
C GLY A 50 10.06 -1.22 9.04
N TRP A 51 8.90 -1.67 8.55
CA TRP A 51 7.75 -0.81 8.38
C TRP A 51 6.46 -1.61 8.56
N CYS A 52 5.39 -0.92 8.92
CA CYS A 52 4.04 -1.46 8.86
C CYS A 52 3.07 -0.37 8.38
N GLY A 53 1.93 -0.77 7.84
CA GLY A 53 0.92 0.14 7.34
C GLY A 53 0.00 -0.52 6.32
N GLN A 54 -0.92 0.27 5.78
CA GLN A 54 -1.79 -0.12 4.67
C GLN A 54 -1.24 0.40 3.35
N PHE A 55 -1.61 -0.24 2.25
CA PHE A 55 -1.23 0.18 0.91
C PHE A 55 -2.30 -0.22 -0.08
N ASP A 56 -2.44 0.59 -1.13
CA ASP A 56 -3.32 0.31 -2.24
C ASP A 56 -2.63 -0.63 -3.23
N VAL A 57 -3.39 -1.59 -3.73
CA VAL A 57 -2.96 -2.48 -4.80
C VAL A 57 -3.64 -2.03 -6.10
N PRO A 58 -2.86 -1.61 -7.11
CA PRO A 58 -3.45 -1.29 -8.41
C PRO A 58 -4.06 -2.56 -8.99
N VAL A 59 -5.31 -2.47 -9.43
CA VAL A 59 -6.06 -3.57 -10.04
C VAL A 59 -6.70 -3.11 -11.34
N ARG A 60 -7.04 -4.08 -12.20
CA ARG A 60 -8.00 -3.88 -13.28
C ARG A 60 -9.08 -4.96 -13.22
N PHE A 61 -10.21 -4.72 -13.88
CA PHE A 61 -11.19 -5.79 -14.11
C PHE A 61 -10.55 -6.94 -14.89
N ASP A 62 -10.90 -8.17 -14.52
CA ASP A 62 -10.43 -9.36 -15.22
C ASP A 62 -11.14 -9.58 -16.56
N THR A 63 -12.30 -8.97 -16.74
CA THR A 63 -13.10 -8.92 -17.98
C THR A 63 -13.19 -7.51 -18.54
N ASP A 64 -13.27 -7.40 -19.87
CA ASP A 64 -13.47 -6.12 -20.56
C ASP A 64 -14.92 -5.62 -20.44
N LYS A 65 -15.88 -6.52 -20.22
CA LYS A 65 -17.31 -6.20 -20.13
C LYS A 65 -17.95 -6.90 -18.94
N PRO A 66 -18.17 -6.19 -17.81
CA PRO A 66 -18.91 -6.77 -16.69
C PRO A 66 -20.37 -7.02 -17.09
N THR A 67 -20.94 -8.13 -16.61
CA THR A 67 -22.34 -8.46 -16.87
C THR A 67 -23.25 -7.67 -15.94
N PHE A 68 -24.23 -6.99 -16.53
CA PHE A 68 -25.25 -6.24 -15.81
C PHE A 68 -26.61 -6.86 -16.10
N SER A 69 -27.41 -7.07 -15.05
CA SER A 69 -28.81 -7.48 -15.17
C SER A 69 -29.72 -6.47 -14.48
N MET A 70 -30.97 -6.41 -14.93
CA MET A 70 -32.01 -5.55 -14.37
C MET A 70 -33.09 -6.44 -13.77
N ASP A 71 -33.23 -6.43 -12.45
CA ASP A 71 -34.20 -7.29 -11.75
C ASP A 71 -35.61 -6.68 -11.75
N LEU A 72 -35.69 -5.36 -11.63
CA LEU A 72 -36.92 -4.58 -11.70
C LEU A 72 -36.63 -3.29 -12.48
N ALA A 73 -37.68 -2.61 -12.95
CA ALA A 73 -37.52 -1.27 -13.50
C ALA A 73 -36.75 -0.39 -12.48
N TYR A 74 -35.64 0.19 -12.93
CA TYR A 74 -34.73 1.03 -12.11
C TYR A 74 -33.92 0.31 -11.02
N VAL A 75 -33.90 -1.02 -10.98
CA VAL A 75 -33.01 -1.80 -10.10
C VAL A 75 -32.05 -2.62 -10.95
N GLY A 76 -30.80 -2.19 -10.98
CA GLY A 76 -29.70 -2.86 -11.66
C GLY A 76 -28.79 -3.60 -10.70
N GLN A 77 -28.21 -4.70 -11.17
CA GLN A 77 -27.23 -5.48 -10.43
C GLN A 77 -26.05 -5.85 -11.33
N VAL A 78 -24.86 -5.86 -10.74
CA VAL A 78 -23.64 -6.42 -11.35
C VAL A 78 -23.27 -7.63 -10.53
N GLN A 79 -23.27 -8.79 -11.17
CA GLN A 79 -22.89 -10.03 -10.53
C GLN A 79 -21.41 -10.29 -10.76
N ASN A 80 -20.69 -10.62 -9.69
CA ASN A 80 -19.29 -11.05 -9.70
C ASN A 80 -18.32 -10.05 -10.38
N ILE A 81 -17.79 -9.11 -9.60
CA ILE A 81 -16.75 -8.17 -10.07
C ILE A 81 -15.37 -8.80 -9.86
N GLY A 82 -14.89 -9.48 -10.89
CA GLY A 82 -13.54 -10.04 -10.91
C GLY A 82 -12.48 -8.94 -11.05
N LEU A 83 -11.41 -9.05 -10.25
CA LEU A 83 -10.28 -8.12 -10.24
C LEU A 83 -8.97 -8.89 -10.31
N ILE A 84 -8.01 -8.33 -11.04
CA ILE A 84 -6.63 -8.83 -11.09
C ILE A 84 -5.65 -7.73 -10.68
N GLU A 85 -4.66 -8.11 -9.87
CA GLU A 85 -3.58 -7.22 -9.47
C GLU A 85 -2.68 -6.86 -10.65
N LEU A 86 -2.33 -5.58 -10.74
CA LEU A 86 -1.31 -5.07 -11.64
C LEU A 86 0.05 -5.08 -10.92
N ARG A 87 1.11 -5.45 -11.66
CA ARG A 87 2.48 -5.38 -11.15
C ARG A 87 3.09 -4.03 -11.52
N GLU A 88 3.65 -3.33 -10.51
CA GLU A 88 4.39 -2.05 -10.61
C GLU A 88 5.82 -2.17 -10.06
#